data_AF-A0A7L2WVV9-F1
#
_entry.id   AF-A0A7L2WVV9-F1
#
_cell.length_a   1.000
_cell.length_b   1.000
_cell.length_c   1.000
_cell.angle_alpha   90.00
_cell.angle_beta   90.00
_cell.angle_gamma   90.00
#
_symmetry.space_group_name_H-M   'P 1'
#
loop_
_entity.id
_entity.type
_entity.pdbx_description
1 polymer ?
#
loop_
_entity_poly.entity_id
_entity_poly.type
_entity_poly.pdbx_seq_one_letter_code
_entity_poly.pdbx_strand_id
1 'polypeptide(L)'
;RLYQECEKLKKLMSANASDLPMNIECFMNDIDVSGTMNSKTFSLQCQHIHVKQKHLICKTNVSLSLLELKKEDIYAVEIVGGTTRIPAVKEKISKFFGKEVSTTLNADEAVARGCALQCAILSPAFKVREFSITDLIPYPISLRWNSPAEEGLSDCEVFPKNHAAPFSKVLTFYRKEPFTLEAYYSSPKELPYPDPAIAHFLVQKVTPQTDGSSSKVKVKVRVNIHGIFSVSSASLVEVHKSDENEEPMETDQHAKEEEKMQVDQEEQQKPEEQQQAQPENKADSEEMETSQADSKDKKVDQPPQAKKAKVKTTTVDLPIENQLVWQIGKDMLNLFIENEGKMIMQDKLEKERNDAKNAVEEYVYDMRDKLCGIYEKFVSEDDRNTFTLKLEDTENWLYEDGEDQPKQIYIDKLTELKTLGQPIQARFQESEERPKAFEDLGKQIQQYMKTVHAFKAKDEQYDHLDEADVAKVEKSANEAMEWMNNKLNLQNKRSLTLDPVIKAKDIQAKTKELTSICNPIVTKPKPKVELPKEEQKPTEPNGPVEGQGEATSGCQAAEESAAAAAPTATEKKLPEMDID
;
A
#
# COMPACT_ATOMS: atom_id res chain seq x y z
N ARG A 1 -33.36 2.15 20.57
CA ARG A 1 -33.60 2.18 22.03
C ARG A 1 -33.30 0.80 22.61
N LEU A 2 -34.28 -0.01 23.07
CA LEU A 2 -34.03 -1.27 23.83
C LEU A 2 -32.91 -2.19 23.29
N TYR A 3 -32.84 -2.50 21.99
CA TYR A 3 -31.77 -3.35 21.43
C TYR A 3 -30.35 -2.80 21.72
N GLN A 4 -30.16 -1.48 21.61
CA GLN A 4 -28.87 -0.82 21.81
C GLN A 4 -28.47 -0.84 23.29
N GLU A 5 -29.42 -0.61 24.21
CA GLU A 5 -29.15 -0.72 25.65
C GLU A 5 -28.90 -2.17 26.07
N CYS A 6 -29.62 -3.15 25.53
CA CYS A 6 -29.30 -4.57 25.70
C CYS A 6 -27.89 -4.91 25.19
N GLU A 7 -27.42 -4.29 24.10
CA GLU A 7 -26.07 -4.53 23.60
C GLU A 7 -24.97 -3.89 24.46
N LYS A 8 -25.18 -2.65 24.94
CA LYS A 8 -24.33 -1.98 25.93
C LYS A 8 -24.27 -2.79 27.22
N LEU A 9 -25.42 -3.20 27.76
CA LEU A 9 -25.55 -4.00 28.97
C LEU A 9 -24.82 -5.35 28.83
N LYS A 10 -24.93 -6.03 27.69
CA LYS A 10 -24.16 -7.24 27.35
C LYS A 10 -22.63 -6.99 27.38
N LYS A 11 -22.17 -5.85 26.85
CA LYS A 11 -20.74 -5.47 26.90
C LYS A 11 -20.30 -5.21 28.34
N LEU A 12 -21.06 -4.46 29.12
CA LEU A 12 -20.79 -4.19 30.54
C LEU A 12 -20.80 -5.48 31.40
N MET A 13 -21.76 -6.40 31.19
CA MET A 13 -21.84 -7.72 31.84
C MET A 13 -20.69 -8.68 31.47
N SER A 14 -19.85 -8.32 30.49
CA SER A 14 -18.64 -9.08 30.14
C SER A 14 -17.43 -8.66 30.98
N ALA A 15 -17.45 -7.46 31.58
CA ALA A 15 -16.44 -6.98 32.53
C ALA A 15 -16.92 -7.08 33.99
N ASN A 16 -18.19 -6.73 34.24
CA ASN A 16 -18.77 -6.66 35.58
C ASN A 16 -19.74 -7.83 35.85
N ALA A 17 -19.57 -8.48 37.00
CA ALA A 17 -20.40 -9.62 37.42
C ALA A 17 -21.59 -9.26 38.32
N SER A 18 -21.69 -8.01 38.76
CA SER A 18 -22.77 -7.46 39.59
C SER A 18 -24.07 -7.29 38.80
N ASP A 19 -25.14 -6.91 39.50
CA ASP A 19 -26.29 -6.27 38.86
C ASP A 19 -25.86 -4.93 38.24
N LEU A 20 -26.32 -4.69 37.01
CA LEU A 20 -26.11 -3.47 36.25
C LEU A 20 -27.47 -2.87 35.88
N PRO A 21 -27.65 -1.55 35.97
CA PRO A 21 -28.89 -0.90 35.59
C PRO A 21 -29.08 -0.88 34.06
N MET A 22 -30.32 -0.95 33.63
CA MET A 22 -30.76 -0.73 32.25
C MET A 22 -31.85 0.33 32.28
N ASN A 23 -31.51 1.55 31.89
CA ASN A 23 -32.42 2.70 31.85
C ASN A 23 -32.62 3.12 30.38
N ILE A 24 -33.87 3.34 29.98
CA ILE A 24 -34.27 3.76 28.64
C ILE A 24 -35.30 4.87 28.79
N GLU A 25 -34.88 6.09 28.51
CA GLU A 25 -35.75 7.29 28.53
C GLU A 25 -36.72 7.28 27.33
N CYS A 26 -37.96 7.74 27.56
CA CYS A 26 -39.06 7.78 26.61
C CYS A 26 -39.14 6.50 25.74
N PHE A 27 -39.20 5.31 26.36
CA PHE A 27 -39.13 4.05 25.61
C PHE A 27 -40.32 3.91 24.64
N MET A 28 -41.53 4.22 25.12
CA MET A 28 -42.77 4.27 24.33
C MET A 28 -43.79 5.14 25.07
N ASN A 29 -44.56 5.96 24.35
CA ASN A 29 -45.61 6.84 24.92
C ASN A 29 -45.12 7.73 26.08
N ASP A 30 -43.89 8.24 25.99
CA ASP A 30 -43.22 9.02 27.03
C ASP A 30 -43.10 8.34 28.41
N ILE A 31 -43.12 7.01 28.41
CA ILE A 31 -42.84 6.17 29.59
C ILE A 31 -41.38 5.72 29.57
N ASP A 32 -40.65 6.04 30.64
CA ASP A 32 -39.30 5.53 30.89
C ASP A 32 -39.33 4.07 31.36
N VAL A 33 -38.32 3.30 30.95
CA VAL A 33 -38.11 1.93 31.43
C VAL A 33 -36.80 1.86 32.21
N SER A 34 -36.89 1.50 33.48
CA SER A 34 -35.74 1.14 34.32
C SER A 34 -35.82 -0.33 34.75
N GLY A 35 -34.65 -0.92 35.00
CA GLY A 35 -34.52 -2.31 35.45
C GLY A 35 -33.07 -2.66 35.72
N THR A 36 -32.81 -3.91 36.12
CA THR A 36 -31.46 -4.43 36.34
C THR A 36 -31.25 -5.79 35.67
N MET A 37 -30.00 -6.09 35.33
CA MET A 37 -29.56 -7.40 34.85
C MET A 37 -28.18 -7.72 35.40
N ASN A 38 -27.93 -8.97 35.75
CA ASN A 38 -26.59 -9.47 36.07
C ASN A 38 -26.18 -10.59 35.11
N SER A 39 -24.86 -10.82 35.04
CA SER A 39 -24.24 -11.79 34.14
C SER A 39 -24.74 -13.23 34.36
N LYS A 40 -25.22 -13.59 35.57
CA LYS A 40 -25.80 -14.91 35.87
C LYS A 40 -27.19 -15.07 35.24
N THR A 41 -28.09 -14.11 35.43
CA THR A 41 -29.43 -14.10 34.81
C THR A 41 -29.34 -14.07 33.28
N PHE A 42 -28.43 -13.27 32.72
CA PHE A 42 -28.15 -13.26 31.28
C PHE A 42 -27.66 -14.63 30.78
N SER A 43 -26.70 -15.26 31.49
CA SER A 43 -26.21 -16.61 31.15
C SER A 43 -27.30 -17.69 31.24
N LEU A 44 -28.27 -17.53 32.16
CA LEU A 44 -29.46 -18.37 32.29
C LEU A 44 -30.38 -18.23 31.05
N GLN A 45 -30.73 -17.00 30.66
CA GLN A 45 -31.55 -16.73 29.47
C GLN A 45 -30.88 -17.25 28.18
N CYS A 46 -29.56 -17.12 28.06
CA CYS A 46 -28.78 -17.59 26.93
C CYS A 46 -28.47 -19.11 26.94
N GLN A 47 -29.00 -19.92 27.87
CA GLN A 47 -28.74 -21.37 27.93
C GLN A 47 -28.99 -22.10 26.61
N HIS A 48 -30.06 -21.74 25.89
CA HIS A 48 -30.38 -22.33 24.58
C HIS A 48 -29.31 -22.06 23.51
N ILE A 49 -28.62 -20.92 23.59
CA ILE A 49 -27.46 -20.59 22.74
C ILE A 49 -26.24 -21.38 23.22
N HIS A 50 -26.04 -21.51 24.53
CA HIS A 50 -24.95 -22.32 25.11
C HIS A 50 -25.03 -23.81 24.72
N VAL A 51 -26.23 -24.37 24.51
CA VAL A 51 -26.40 -25.72 23.96
C VAL A 51 -25.92 -25.80 22.50
N LYS A 52 -26.26 -24.81 21.66
CA LYS A 52 -25.74 -24.72 20.28
C LYS A 52 -24.22 -24.56 20.24
N GLN A 53 -23.66 -23.72 21.13
CA GLN A 53 -22.21 -23.56 21.28
C GLN A 53 -21.54 -24.89 21.69
N LYS A 54 -22.11 -25.62 22.66
CA LYS A 54 -21.61 -26.95 23.05
C LYS A 54 -21.68 -27.94 21.89
N HIS A 55 -22.73 -27.92 21.07
CA HIS A 55 -22.83 -28.77 19.88
C HIS A 55 -21.76 -28.44 18.83
N LEU A 56 -21.50 -27.16 18.56
CA LEU A 56 -20.42 -26.73 17.65
C LEU A 56 -19.04 -27.20 18.17
N ILE A 57 -18.77 -27.01 19.46
CA ILE A 57 -17.56 -27.49 20.14
C ILE A 57 -17.45 -29.03 20.07
N CYS A 58 -18.55 -29.77 20.20
CA CYS A 58 -18.57 -31.21 19.98
C CYS A 58 -18.27 -31.60 18.52
N LYS A 59 -18.66 -30.79 17.51
CA LYS A 59 -18.21 -31.02 16.13
C LYS A 59 -16.70 -30.87 15.98
N THR A 60 -16.07 -29.91 16.68
CA THR A 60 -14.61 -29.79 16.71
C THR A 60 -13.94 -31.08 17.21
N ASN A 61 -14.53 -31.75 18.21
CA ASN A 61 -14.10 -33.06 18.70
C ASN A 61 -14.15 -34.14 17.59
N VAL A 62 -15.21 -34.15 16.78
CA VAL A 62 -15.34 -35.06 15.63
C VAL A 62 -14.30 -34.73 14.55
N SER A 63 -14.10 -33.46 14.22
CA SER A 63 -13.08 -33.03 13.24
C SER A 63 -11.66 -33.42 13.67
N LEU A 64 -11.33 -33.29 14.96
CA LEU A 64 -10.04 -33.75 15.51
C LEU A 64 -9.88 -35.27 15.32
N SER A 65 -10.90 -36.07 15.65
CA SER A 65 -10.87 -37.52 15.45
C SER A 65 -10.79 -37.96 13.98
N LEU A 66 -11.29 -37.14 13.03
CA LEU A 66 -11.14 -37.35 11.59
C LEU A 66 -9.77 -36.96 11.04
N LEU A 67 -8.95 -36.26 11.84
CA LEU A 67 -7.57 -35.88 11.55
C LEU A 67 -6.56 -36.70 12.39
N GLU A 68 -7.04 -37.72 13.12
CA GLU A 68 -6.28 -38.54 14.09
C GLU A 68 -5.62 -37.75 15.24
N LEU A 69 -5.96 -36.45 15.39
CA LEU A 69 -5.43 -35.55 16.41
C LEU A 69 -6.19 -35.68 17.73
N LYS A 70 -5.46 -35.55 18.83
CA LYS A 70 -5.98 -35.48 20.20
C LYS A 70 -6.03 -34.02 20.67
N LYS A 71 -6.57 -33.77 21.86
CA LYS A 71 -6.64 -32.40 22.42
C LYS A 71 -5.30 -31.93 22.96
N GLU A 72 -4.54 -32.89 23.44
CA GLU A 72 -3.25 -32.76 24.07
C GLU A 72 -2.22 -32.19 23.07
N ASP A 73 -2.34 -32.56 21.80
CA ASP A 73 -1.48 -32.15 20.68
C ASP A 73 -1.64 -30.67 20.28
N ILE A 74 -2.75 -30.02 20.66
CA ILE A 74 -3.05 -28.62 20.30
C ILE A 74 -2.23 -27.67 21.16
N TYR A 75 -1.14 -27.10 20.62
CA TYR A 75 -0.19 -26.28 21.40
C TYR A 75 -0.86 -25.11 22.17
N ALA A 76 -1.65 -24.28 21.48
CA ALA A 76 -2.32 -23.10 22.04
C ALA A 76 -3.72 -22.91 21.44
N VAL A 77 -4.56 -22.11 22.10
CA VAL A 77 -5.96 -21.84 21.70
C VAL A 77 -6.21 -20.33 21.67
N GLU A 78 -5.82 -19.66 20.59
CA GLU A 78 -6.13 -18.25 20.35
C GLU A 78 -7.63 -18.05 20.11
N ILE A 79 -8.20 -16.96 20.66
CA ILE A 79 -9.61 -16.59 20.48
C ILE A 79 -9.77 -15.19 19.87
N VAL A 80 -10.61 -15.09 18.82
CA VAL A 80 -10.88 -13.86 18.07
C VAL A 80 -12.39 -13.60 17.92
N GLY A 81 -12.77 -12.35 17.66
CA GLY A 81 -14.14 -11.86 17.55
C GLY A 81 -14.73 -11.44 18.90
N GLY A 82 -15.29 -10.23 18.99
CA GLY A 82 -15.69 -9.58 20.25
C GLY A 82 -16.61 -10.38 21.19
N THR A 83 -17.44 -11.30 20.68
CA THR A 83 -18.29 -12.18 21.51
C THR A 83 -17.47 -13.15 22.38
N THR A 84 -16.22 -13.45 22.02
CA THR A 84 -15.30 -14.28 22.84
C THR A 84 -14.84 -13.57 24.12
N ARG A 85 -15.08 -12.26 24.27
CA ARG A 85 -14.79 -11.51 25.50
C ARG A 85 -15.71 -11.91 26.67
N ILE A 86 -16.87 -12.50 26.40
CA ILE A 86 -17.81 -12.97 27.44
C ILE A 86 -17.12 -14.06 28.30
N PRO A 87 -17.00 -13.91 29.64
CA PRO A 87 -16.29 -14.88 30.49
C PRO A 87 -16.86 -16.31 30.37
N ALA A 88 -18.19 -16.44 30.34
CA ALA A 88 -18.88 -17.72 30.16
C ALA A 88 -18.67 -18.36 28.77
N VAL A 89 -18.11 -17.64 27.79
CA VAL A 89 -17.65 -18.22 26.50
C VAL A 89 -16.21 -18.73 26.64
N LYS A 90 -15.31 -17.93 27.22
CA LYS A 90 -13.91 -18.32 27.50
C LYS A 90 -13.81 -19.59 28.34
N GLU A 91 -14.56 -19.66 29.45
CA GLU A 91 -14.58 -20.81 30.36
C GLU A 91 -14.98 -22.10 29.63
N LYS A 92 -16.00 -22.05 28.76
CA LYS A 92 -16.46 -23.23 28.00
C LYS A 92 -15.44 -23.72 26.98
N ILE A 93 -14.71 -22.80 26.34
CA ILE A 93 -13.64 -23.12 25.38
C ILE A 93 -12.46 -23.75 26.13
N SER A 94 -11.97 -23.09 27.18
CA SER A 94 -10.87 -23.57 28.00
C SER A 94 -11.17 -24.95 28.62
N LYS A 95 -12.34 -25.12 29.23
CA LYS A 95 -12.82 -26.39 29.81
C LYS A 95 -13.02 -27.51 28.78
N PHE A 96 -13.21 -27.17 27.50
CA PHE A 96 -13.27 -28.18 26.44
C PHE A 96 -11.88 -28.64 25.99
N PHE A 97 -10.93 -27.72 25.80
CA PHE A 97 -9.58 -28.06 25.36
C PHE A 97 -8.66 -28.52 26.48
N GLY A 98 -8.99 -28.26 27.75
CA GLY A 98 -8.14 -28.56 28.90
C GLY A 98 -6.94 -27.60 29.04
N LYS A 99 -6.96 -26.47 28.32
CA LYS A 99 -5.88 -25.48 28.25
C LYS A 99 -6.44 -24.07 28.43
N GLU A 100 -5.62 -23.14 28.87
CA GLU A 100 -6.00 -21.72 28.91
C GLU A 100 -6.18 -21.16 27.50
N VAL A 101 -7.06 -20.15 27.34
CA VAL A 101 -7.30 -19.49 26.05
C VAL A 101 -6.36 -18.30 25.88
N SER A 102 -5.60 -18.32 24.80
CA SER A 102 -4.61 -17.31 24.45
C SER A 102 -5.29 -16.10 23.78
N THR A 103 -4.76 -14.91 24.01
CA THR A 103 -5.23 -13.65 23.38
C THR A 103 -4.03 -12.82 22.94
N THR A 104 -3.07 -13.46 22.27
CA THR A 104 -1.88 -12.80 21.72
C THR A 104 -2.26 -11.96 20.49
N LEU A 105 -3.31 -12.37 19.79
CA LEU A 105 -3.90 -11.64 18.67
C LEU A 105 -4.93 -10.61 19.15
N ASN A 106 -4.93 -9.42 18.53
CA ASN A 106 -6.02 -8.45 18.71
C ASN A 106 -7.33 -9.05 18.19
N ALA A 107 -8.26 -9.32 19.10
CA ALA A 107 -9.48 -10.07 18.80
C ALA A 107 -10.44 -9.38 17.81
N ASP A 108 -10.34 -8.06 17.61
CA ASP A 108 -11.21 -7.34 16.67
C ASP A 108 -10.52 -7.13 15.31
N GLU A 109 -9.20 -6.89 15.33
CA GLU A 109 -8.44 -6.51 14.12
C GLU A 109 -7.73 -7.67 13.41
N ALA A 110 -7.47 -8.80 14.08
CA ALA A 110 -6.62 -9.86 13.52
C ALA A 110 -7.12 -10.38 12.15
N VAL A 111 -8.44 -10.48 11.97
CA VAL A 111 -9.07 -10.87 10.70
C VAL A 111 -8.81 -9.80 9.62
N ALA A 112 -9.04 -8.52 9.92
CA ALA A 112 -8.84 -7.43 8.97
C ALA A 112 -7.36 -7.27 8.57
N ARG A 113 -6.44 -7.39 9.54
CA ARG A 113 -4.98 -7.38 9.30
C ARG A 113 -4.54 -8.59 8.46
N GLY A 114 -5.12 -9.77 8.70
CA GLY A 114 -4.90 -10.96 7.86
C GLY A 114 -5.39 -10.76 6.42
N CYS A 115 -6.59 -10.22 6.22
CA CYS A 115 -7.11 -9.87 4.90
C CYS A 115 -6.21 -8.84 4.18
N ALA A 116 -5.75 -7.80 4.88
CA ALA A 116 -4.86 -6.79 4.31
C ALA A 116 -3.50 -7.40 3.87
N LEU A 117 -2.93 -8.30 4.68
CA LEU A 117 -1.73 -9.05 4.32
C LEU A 117 -1.97 -9.94 3.09
N GLN A 118 -3.11 -10.64 3.01
CA GLN A 118 -3.44 -11.47 1.85
C GLN A 118 -3.64 -10.62 0.58
N CYS A 119 -4.25 -9.43 0.67
CA CYS A 119 -4.33 -8.49 -0.44
C CYS A 119 -2.93 -8.00 -0.88
N ALA A 120 -1.99 -7.82 0.05
CA ALA A 120 -0.60 -7.47 -0.27
C ALA A 120 0.16 -8.64 -0.94
N ILE A 121 -0.05 -9.89 -0.48
CA ILE A 121 0.50 -11.11 -1.11
C ILE A 121 0.01 -11.27 -2.57
N LEU A 122 -1.24 -10.89 -2.84
CA LEU A 122 -1.84 -10.98 -4.19
C LEU A 122 -1.55 -9.78 -5.09
N SER A 123 -0.96 -8.70 -4.57
CA SER A 123 -0.69 -7.49 -5.32
C SER A 123 0.72 -7.52 -5.94
N PRO A 124 0.87 -7.41 -7.27
CA PRO A 124 2.19 -7.39 -7.91
C PRO A 124 3.01 -6.11 -7.60
N ALA A 125 2.40 -5.12 -6.95
CA ALA A 125 3.05 -3.86 -6.57
C ALA A 125 3.84 -3.93 -5.25
N PHE A 126 3.65 -4.98 -4.43
CA PHE A 126 4.26 -5.08 -3.11
C PHE A 126 5.09 -6.37 -2.96
N LYS A 127 6.33 -6.25 -2.49
CA LYS A 127 7.16 -7.40 -2.11
C LYS A 127 7.05 -7.65 -0.60
N VAL A 128 6.17 -8.57 -0.22
CA VAL A 128 6.03 -9.06 1.16
C VAL A 128 6.94 -10.27 1.43
N ARG A 129 7.06 -10.69 2.69
CA ARG A 129 7.72 -11.95 3.05
C ARG A 129 6.90 -13.13 2.50
N GLU A 130 7.57 -14.13 1.95
CA GLU A 130 6.92 -15.33 1.44
C GLU A 130 6.15 -16.07 2.55
N PHE A 131 4.87 -16.34 2.29
CA PHE A 131 3.95 -17.01 3.21
C PHE A 131 2.93 -17.81 2.41
N SER A 132 2.84 -19.12 2.67
CA SER A 132 1.97 -20.05 1.96
C SER A 132 0.78 -20.47 2.82
N ILE A 133 -0.42 -20.10 2.41
CA ILE A 133 -1.67 -20.54 3.04
C ILE A 133 -2.26 -21.69 2.22
N THR A 134 -2.66 -22.75 2.91
CA THR A 134 -3.46 -23.86 2.38
C THR A 134 -4.69 -24.01 3.25
N ASP A 135 -5.87 -23.95 2.64
CA ASP A 135 -7.18 -24.10 3.31
C ASP A 135 -7.82 -25.46 2.92
N LEU A 136 -9.00 -25.79 3.43
CA LEU A 136 -9.71 -27.03 3.16
C LEU A 136 -11.07 -26.82 2.47
N ILE A 137 -11.46 -27.80 1.65
CA ILE A 137 -12.76 -27.85 0.98
C ILE A 137 -13.72 -28.69 1.86
N PRO A 138 -14.73 -28.09 2.54
CA PRO A 138 -15.51 -28.80 3.56
C PRO A 138 -16.54 -29.80 3.00
N TYR A 139 -16.83 -29.77 1.71
CA TYR A 139 -17.80 -30.65 1.03
C TYR A 139 -17.16 -31.32 -0.19
N PRO A 140 -17.39 -32.63 -0.42
CA PRO A 140 -16.81 -33.32 -1.57
C PRO A 140 -17.43 -32.85 -2.90
N ILE A 141 -16.61 -32.70 -3.93
CA ILE A 141 -17.01 -32.24 -5.26
C ILE A 141 -16.77 -33.34 -6.29
N SER A 142 -17.84 -33.74 -6.98
CA SER A 142 -17.84 -34.68 -8.09
C SER A 142 -18.09 -33.98 -9.43
N LEU A 143 -17.63 -34.64 -10.50
CA LEU A 143 -18.00 -34.31 -11.87
C LEU A 143 -18.79 -35.45 -12.49
N ARG A 144 -19.78 -35.11 -13.29
CA ARG A 144 -20.62 -36.02 -14.08
C ARG A 144 -20.51 -35.67 -15.57
N TRP A 145 -20.56 -36.69 -16.42
CA TRP A 145 -20.62 -36.55 -17.87
C TRP A 145 -21.42 -37.69 -18.52
N ASN A 146 -22.07 -37.42 -19.64
CA ASN A 146 -22.76 -38.45 -20.43
C ASN A 146 -21.71 -39.26 -21.20
N SER A 147 -21.54 -40.56 -20.95
CA SER A 147 -20.53 -41.39 -21.65
C SER A 147 -21.08 -41.95 -22.96
N PRO A 148 -20.26 -42.12 -24.02
CA PRO A 148 -20.62 -42.87 -25.22
C PRO A 148 -20.16 -44.34 -25.17
N ALA A 149 -19.48 -44.76 -24.08
CA ALA A 149 -18.95 -46.11 -23.90
C ALA A 149 -19.68 -46.90 -22.79
N GLU A 150 -20.50 -46.20 -21.99
CA GLU A 150 -21.41 -46.73 -20.99
C GLU A 150 -22.76 -46.06 -21.28
N GLU A 151 -23.88 -46.79 -21.29
CA GLU A 151 -25.20 -46.22 -21.61
C GLU A 151 -25.77 -45.42 -20.42
N GLY A 152 -25.08 -44.34 -20.03
CA GLY A 152 -25.46 -43.54 -18.86
C GLY A 152 -24.57 -42.34 -18.57
N LEU A 153 -24.85 -41.74 -17.42
CA LEU A 153 -24.05 -40.70 -16.78
C LEU A 153 -22.96 -41.38 -15.95
N SER A 154 -21.69 -41.26 -16.32
CA SER A 154 -20.59 -41.63 -15.42
C SER A 154 -20.28 -40.44 -14.51
N ASP A 155 -19.98 -40.71 -13.24
CA ASP A 155 -19.50 -39.73 -12.27
C ASP A 155 -18.14 -40.09 -11.67
N CYS A 156 -17.46 -39.10 -11.10
CA CYS A 156 -16.18 -39.27 -10.43
C CYS A 156 -15.93 -38.19 -9.40
N GLU A 157 -15.54 -38.58 -8.19
CA GLU A 157 -15.13 -37.65 -7.15
C GLU A 157 -13.77 -37.02 -7.47
N VAL A 158 -13.79 -35.71 -7.68
CA VAL A 158 -12.61 -34.93 -8.05
C VAL A 158 -11.88 -34.52 -6.78
N PHE A 159 -12.61 -33.93 -5.84
CA PHE A 159 -12.09 -33.40 -4.58
C PHE A 159 -12.85 -34.04 -3.42
N PRO A 160 -12.21 -34.87 -2.58
CA PRO A 160 -12.87 -35.47 -1.43
C PRO A 160 -13.12 -34.44 -0.32
N LYS A 161 -13.90 -34.84 0.68
CA LYS A 161 -14.18 -34.02 1.86
C LYS A 161 -12.90 -33.64 2.61
N ASN A 162 -12.80 -32.37 3.04
CA ASN A 162 -11.64 -31.76 3.67
C ASN A 162 -10.36 -31.74 2.82
N HIS A 163 -10.45 -31.86 1.49
CA HIS A 163 -9.28 -31.80 0.62
C HIS A 163 -8.64 -30.40 0.61
N ALA A 164 -7.32 -30.34 0.50
CA ALA A 164 -6.55 -29.11 0.51
C ALA A 164 -6.83 -28.21 -0.73
N ALA A 165 -6.87 -26.90 -0.54
CA ALA A 165 -6.98 -25.89 -1.58
C ALA A 165 -5.89 -24.81 -1.40
N PRO A 166 -5.35 -24.26 -2.51
CA PRO A 166 -5.69 -24.51 -3.91
C PRO A 166 -5.08 -25.80 -4.48
N PHE A 167 -5.87 -26.61 -5.21
CA PHE A 167 -5.38 -27.82 -5.88
C PHE A 167 -5.89 -27.92 -7.32
N SER A 168 -5.17 -28.63 -8.19
CA SER A 168 -5.54 -28.88 -9.60
C SER A 168 -5.42 -30.36 -9.96
N LYS A 169 -6.51 -30.97 -10.43
CA LYS A 169 -6.58 -32.36 -10.91
C LYS A 169 -6.72 -32.35 -12.44
N VAL A 170 -5.98 -33.20 -13.15
CA VAL A 170 -6.14 -33.37 -14.60
C VAL A 170 -6.88 -34.66 -14.86
N LEU A 171 -8.08 -34.54 -15.43
CA LEU A 171 -8.89 -35.66 -15.89
C LEU A 171 -8.63 -35.90 -17.39
N THR A 172 -8.81 -37.14 -17.83
CA THR A 172 -8.58 -37.55 -19.21
C THR A 172 -9.82 -38.26 -19.73
N PHE A 173 -10.42 -37.69 -20.79
CA PHE A 173 -11.59 -38.23 -21.46
C PHE A 173 -11.24 -38.64 -22.89
N TYR A 174 -11.94 -39.64 -23.43
CA TYR A 174 -11.79 -40.09 -24.82
C TYR A 174 -13.12 -39.81 -25.54
N ARG A 175 -13.13 -38.86 -26.48
CA ARG A 175 -14.35 -38.28 -27.07
C ARG A 175 -14.23 -38.08 -28.57
N LYS A 176 -15.36 -38.15 -29.28
CA LYS A 176 -15.47 -37.82 -30.72
C LYS A 176 -16.19 -36.49 -30.99
N GLU A 177 -16.94 -36.01 -30.00
CA GLU A 177 -17.87 -34.88 -30.10
C GLU A 177 -17.77 -33.99 -28.83
N PRO A 178 -18.24 -32.72 -28.89
CA PRO A 178 -18.41 -31.86 -27.73
C PRO A 178 -19.19 -32.52 -26.59
N PHE A 179 -18.88 -32.16 -25.34
CA PHE A 179 -19.56 -32.75 -24.18
C PHE A 179 -19.67 -31.77 -23.01
N THR A 180 -20.71 -31.96 -22.20
CA THR A 180 -20.94 -31.20 -20.97
C THR A 180 -20.37 -31.95 -19.77
N LEU A 181 -19.78 -31.19 -18.85
CA LEU A 181 -19.37 -31.59 -17.51
C LEU A 181 -20.24 -30.86 -16.49
N GLU A 182 -20.98 -31.59 -15.66
CA GLU A 182 -21.72 -31.05 -14.52
C GLU A 182 -20.88 -31.20 -13.24
N ALA A 183 -20.65 -30.10 -12.52
CA ALA A 183 -20.01 -30.10 -11.20
C ALA A 183 -21.08 -29.99 -10.11
N TYR A 184 -21.05 -30.93 -9.16
CA TYR A 184 -22.01 -31.02 -8.06
C TYR A 184 -21.34 -31.56 -6.79
N TYR A 185 -21.96 -31.33 -5.63
CA TYR A 185 -21.50 -31.87 -4.37
C TYR A 185 -21.94 -33.34 -4.18
N SER A 186 -21.01 -34.24 -3.85
CA SER A 186 -21.30 -35.69 -3.71
C SER A 186 -22.26 -36.01 -2.56
N SER A 187 -22.44 -35.09 -1.59
CA SER A 187 -23.19 -35.31 -0.35
C SER A 187 -24.30 -34.28 -0.10
N PRO A 188 -25.42 -34.29 -0.86
CA PRO A 188 -26.51 -33.31 -0.71
C PRO A 188 -27.12 -33.25 0.71
N LYS A 189 -27.08 -34.36 1.46
CA LYS A 189 -27.59 -34.45 2.83
C LYS A 189 -26.78 -33.65 3.87
N GLU A 190 -25.56 -33.22 3.53
CA GLU A 190 -24.72 -32.40 4.40
C GLU A 190 -24.77 -30.91 4.05
N LEU A 191 -25.40 -30.54 2.92
CA LEU A 191 -25.47 -29.16 2.45
C LEU A 191 -26.52 -28.35 3.25
N PRO A 192 -26.28 -27.05 3.48
CA PRO A 192 -27.28 -26.14 4.04
C PRO A 192 -28.32 -25.67 3.00
N TYR A 193 -28.10 -25.94 1.71
CA TYR A 193 -28.98 -25.54 0.60
C TYR A 193 -29.45 -26.77 -0.20
N PRO A 194 -30.65 -26.75 -0.81
CA PRO A 194 -31.28 -27.93 -1.40
C PRO A 194 -30.71 -28.32 -2.78
N ASP A 195 -30.06 -27.39 -3.48
CA ASP A 195 -29.47 -27.64 -4.81
C ASP A 195 -27.98 -28.01 -4.66
N PRO A 196 -27.55 -29.22 -5.08
CA PRO A 196 -26.15 -29.62 -5.05
C PRO A 196 -25.34 -29.15 -6.26
N ALA A 197 -25.94 -28.52 -7.28
CA ALA A 197 -25.26 -28.09 -8.49
C ALA A 197 -24.37 -26.86 -8.24
N ILE A 198 -23.17 -26.88 -8.83
CA ILE A 198 -22.17 -25.81 -8.71
C ILE A 198 -22.08 -25.06 -10.04
N ALA A 199 -21.85 -25.79 -11.13
CA ALA A 199 -21.60 -25.24 -12.45
C ALA A 199 -21.70 -26.31 -13.55
N HIS A 200 -22.06 -25.87 -14.76
CA HIS A 200 -21.99 -26.67 -15.97
C HIS A 200 -20.91 -26.12 -16.90
N PHE A 201 -20.15 -27.00 -17.54
CA PHE A 201 -19.05 -26.64 -18.44
C PHE A 201 -19.19 -27.39 -19.76
N LEU A 202 -19.43 -26.67 -20.85
CA LEU A 202 -19.52 -27.24 -22.19
C LEU A 202 -18.17 -27.13 -22.89
N VAL A 203 -17.53 -28.27 -23.13
CA VAL A 203 -16.26 -28.36 -23.86
C VAL A 203 -16.57 -28.43 -25.35
N GLN A 204 -16.38 -27.31 -26.05
CA GLN A 204 -16.71 -27.16 -27.46
C GLN A 204 -15.55 -27.60 -28.38
N LYS A 205 -15.84 -27.74 -29.69
CA LYS A 205 -14.87 -28.02 -30.77
C LYS A 205 -14.00 -29.29 -30.60
N VAL A 206 -14.46 -30.28 -29.85
CA VAL A 206 -13.84 -31.62 -29.84
C VAL A 206 -14.00 -32.26 -31.23
N THR A 207 -12.90 -32.48 -31.94
CA THR A 207 -12.82 -33.23 -33.19
C THR A 207 -12.38 -34.69 -32.92
N PRO A 208 -12.78 -35.67 -33.74
CA PRO A 208 -12.18 -37.01 -33.72
C PRO A 208 -10.74 -36.96 -34.28
N GLN A 209 -9.93 -37.99 -33.99
CA GLN A 209 -8.59 -38.08 -34.59
C GLN A 209 -8.69 -38.46 -36.08
N THR A 210 -7.59 -38.26 -36.82
CA THR A 210 -7.47 -38.61 -38.25
C THR A 210 -7.75 -40.09 -38.56
N ASP A 211 -7.63 -40.97 -37.56
CA ASP A 211 -7.94 -42.42 -37.61
C ASP A 211 -9.43 -42.73 -37.34
N GLY A 212 -10.30 -41.72 -37.25
CA GLY A 212 -11.72 -41.84 -36.87
C GLY A 212 -11.98 -42.30 -35.43
N SER A 213 -10.91 -42.46 -34.63
CA SER A 213 -10.91 -42.85 -33.23
C SER A 213 -11.24 -41.67 -32.30
N SER A 214 -11.47 -41.97 -31.01
CA SER A 214 -11.79 -40.97 -29.99
C SER A 214 -10.55 -40.17 -29.57
N SER A 215 -10.63 -38.85 -29.74
CA SER A 215 -9.61 -37.90 -29.29
C SER A 215 -9.48 -37.87 -27.78
N LYS A 216 -8.23 -37.82 -27.34
CA LYS A 216 -7.86 -37.77 -25.92
C LYS A 216 -7.89 -36.33 -25.44
N VAL A 217 -8.95 -35.94 -24.74
CA VAL A 217 -9.13 -34.60 -24.17
C VAL A 217 -8.68 -34.61 -22.71
N LYS A 218 -7.68 -33.79 -22.38
CA LYS A 218 -7.26 -33.54 -21.00
C LYS A 218 -8.02 -32.33 -20.47
N VAL A 219 -8.72 -32.45 -19.35
CA VAL A 219 -9.42 -31.33 -18.70
C VAL A 219 -8.77 -31.07 -17.34
N LYS A 220 -8.24 -29.86 -17.14
CA LYS A 220 -7.62 -29.43 -15.89
C LYS A 220 -8.66 -28.71 -15.04
N VAL A 221 -9.09 -29.35 -13.96
CA VAL A 221 -10.06 -28.79 -13.01
C VAL A 221 -9.35 -28.35 -11.73
N ARG A 222 -9.76 -27.21 -11.17
CA ARG A 222 -9.02 -26.49 -10.13
C ARG A 222 -9.98 -25.86 -9.13
N VAL A 223 -9.67 -26.03 -7.84
CA VAL A 223 -10.16 -25.12 -6.80
C VAL A 223 -9.13 -24.02 -6.59
N ASN A 224 -9.56 -22.77 -6.67
CA ASN A 224 -8.69 -21.60 -6.55
C ASN A 224 -8.42 -21.23 -5.08
N ILE A 225 -7.63 -20.18 -4.86
CA ILE A 225 -7.30 -19.64 -3.51
C ILE A 225 -8.50 -19.07 -2.73
N HIS A 226 -9.68 -19.00 -3.36
CA HIS A 226 -10.93 -18.53 -2.75
C HIS A 226 -11.93 -19.68 -2.51
N GLY A 227 -11.49 -20.94 -2.63
CA GLY A 227 -12.36 -22.12 -2.49
C GLY A 227 -13.30 -22.38 -3.67
N ILE A 228 -13.22 -21.60 -4.76
CA ILE A 228 -14.14 -21.69 -5.90
C ILE A 228 -13.63 -22.74 -6.90
N PHE A 229 -14.51 -23.69 -7.26
CA PHE A 229 -14.27 -24.69 -8.31
C PHE A 229 -14.34 -24.05 -9.71
N SER A 230 -13.41 -24.42 -10.58
CA SER A 230 -13.30 -23.93 -11.96
C SER A 230 -12.67 -24.98 -12.88
N VAL A 231 -12.98 -24.93 -14.18
CA VAL A 231 -12.19 -25.62 -15.21
C VAL A 231 -11.16 -24.63 -15.74
N SER A 232 -9.87 -24.90 -15.55
CA SER A 232 -8.77 -24.00 -15.94
C SER A 232 -8.37 -24.13 -17.40
N SER A 233 -8.46 -25.34 -17.97
CA SER A 233 -8.25 -25.57 -19.39
C SER A 233 -8.83 -26.93 -19.82
N ALA A 234 -9.15 -27.06 -21.11
CA ALA A 234 -9.41 -28.33 -21.77
C ALA A 234 -8.55 -28.38 -23.02
N SER A 235 -7.76 -29.44 -23.21
CA SER A 235 -6.78 -29.52 -24.28
C SER A 235 -6.86 -30.89 -24.97
N LEU A 236 -7.07 -30.87 -26.28
CA LEU A 236 -7.12 -32.05 -27.15
C LEU A 236 -5.70 -32.48 -27.49
N VAL A 237 -5.42 -33.78 -27.37
CA VAL A 237 -4.09 -34.37 -27.59
C VAL A 237 -4.08 -35.09 -28.94
N GLU A 238 -3.48 -34.46 -29.93
CA GLU A 238 -3.31 -35.02 -31.27
C GLU A 238 -2.01 -35.81 -31.38
N VAL A 239 -2.14 -37.07 -31.81
CA VAL A 239 -1.04 -38.00 -32.01
C VAL A 239 -0.68 -37.98 -33.48
N HIS A 240 0.34 -37.20 -33.85
CA HIS A 240 0.97 -37.35 -35.15
C HIS A 240 1.82 -38.63 -35.10
N LYS A 241 1.40 -39.65 -35.86
CA LYS A 241 2.35 -40.65 -36.35
C LYS A 241 3.29 -39.89 -37.30
N SER A 242 4.58 -39.85 -36.99
CA SER A 242 5.59 -39.37 -37.95
C SER A 242 5.77 -40.44 -39.00
N ASP A 243 5.59 -40.10 -40.27
CA ASP A 243 5.96 -41.01 -41.36
C ASP A 243 7.48 -41.26 -41.32
N GLU A 244 7.88 -42.52 -41.25
CA GLU A 244 9.28 -42.92 -41.18
C GLU A 244 9.91 -42.88 -42.58
N ASN A 245 10.40 -41.71 -43.00
CA ASN A 245 11.27 -41.63 -44.18
C ASN A 245 12.20 -40.40 -44.21
N GLU A 246 13.23 -40.40 -43.35
CA GLU A 246 14.48 -39.65 -43.59
C GLU A 246 15.61 -40.32 -42.78
N GLU A 247 16.61 -40.88 -43.47
CA GLU A 247 17.73 -41.59 -42.83
C GLU A 247 18.81 -40.59 -42.36
N PRO A 248 19.24 -40.62 -41.07
CA PRO A 248 20.36 -39.83 -40.61
C PRO A 248 21.69 -40.53 -40.94
N MET A 249 22.34 -40.15 -42.04
CA MET A 249 23.77 -40.45 -42.22
C MET A 249 24.62 -39.51 -41.36
N GLU A 250 25.21 -40.04 -40.29
CA GLU A 250 26.39 -39.43 -39.67
C GLU A 250 27.66 -39.89 -40.41
N THR A 251 28.37 -38.93 -41.01
CA THR A 251 29.82 -39.04 -41.30
C THR A 251 30.48 -37.72 -40.95
N ASP A 252 31.67 -37.79 -40.36
CA ASP A 252 32.27 -36.72 -39.56
C ASP A 252 33.44 -36.01 -40.27
N GLN A 253 33.73 -34.76 -39.86
CA GLN A 253 34.92 -33.95 -40.19
C GLN A 253 35.11 -33.50 -41.68
N HIS A 254 35.78 -32.38 -42.04
CA HIS A 254 36.55 -31.40 -41.25
C HIS A 254 36.68 -30.00 -41.96
N ALA A 255 36.81 -28.93 -41.13
CA ALA A 255 37.67 -27.72 -41.32
C ALA A 255 37.26 -26.47 -42.18
N LYS A 256 37.41 -25.29 -41.52
CA LYS A 256 37.94 -23.96 -41.99
C LYS A 256 37.08 -23.10 -42.97
N GLU A 257 37.12 -21.75 -42.97
CA GLU A 257 37.83 -20.73 -42.15
C GLU A 257 37.16 -19.32 -42.18
N GLU A 258 37.59 -18.40 -41.30
CA GLU A 258 37.42 -16.90 -41.33
C GLU A 258 35.99 -16.30 -41.18
N GLU A 259 35.74 -15.09 -40.61
CA GLU A 259 36.60 -14.10 -39.92
C GLU A 259 35.86 -13.27 -38.81
N LYS A 260 36.62 -12.46 -38.06
CA LYS A 260 36.34 -11.41 -37.01
C LYS A 260 34.92 -10.80 -36.96
N MET A 261 34.36 -10.43 -35.79
CA MET A 261 34.87 -9.48 -34.76
C MET A 261 34.37 -9.88 -33.33
N GLN A 262 35.19 -9.88 -32.27
CA GLN A 262 35.51 -8.73 -31.38
C GLN A 262 34.27 -8.09 -30.68
N VAL A 263 34.21 -7.75 -29.38
CA VAL A 263 35.11 -7.89 -28.19
C VAL A 263 34.30 -7.43 -26.93
N ASP A 264 34.51 -7.80 -25.65
CA ASP A 264 35.62 -8.48 -24.94
C ASP A 264 35.23 -9.18 -23.59
N GLN A 265 36.24 -9.85 -22.99
CA GLN A 265 36.68 -9.99 -21.55
C GLN A 265 35.86 -9.40 -20.36
N GLU A 266 35.98 -9.85 -19.10
CA GLU A 266 36.51 -11.07 -18.40
C GLU A 266 35.82 -11.13 -16.99
N GLU A 267 36.07 -12.00 -16.00
CA GLU A 267 37.22 -12.83 -15.59
C GLU A 267 36.71 -14.04 -14.74
N GLN A 268 37.54 -15.07 -14.53
CA GLN A 268 37.29 -16.14 -13.54
C GLN A 268 38.27 -16.07 -12.37
N GLN A 269 37.79 -16.08 -11.13
CA GLN A 269 38.61 -16.43 -9.97
C GLN A 269 37.90 -17.43 -9.04
N LYS A 270 38.52 -18.60 -8.88
CA LYS A 270 38.40 -19.47 -7.70
C LYS A 270 39.44 -18.99 -6.67
N PRO A 271 39.17 -19.16 -5.36
CA PRO A 271 39.88 -20.23 -4.65
C PRO A 271 38.95 -21.22 -3.92
N GLU A 272 39.56 -22.28 -3.40
CA GLU A 272 38.98 -23.23 -2.46
C GLU A 272 39.60 -22.97 -1.07
N GLU A 273 38.96 -23.42 0.04
CA GLU A 273 39.66 -24.19 1.10
C GLU A 273 38.73 -24.68 2.24
N GLN A 274 39.09 -25.85 2.81
CA GLN A 274 38.93 -26.35 4.21
C GLN A 274 37.54 -26.25 4.91
N GLN A 275 36.92 -27.37 5.35
CA GLN A 275 37.17 -28.13 6.61
C GLN A 275 36.99 -27.29 7.90
N GLN A 276 36.43 -27.76 9.02
CA GLN A 276 36.34 -29.15 9.55
C GLN A 276 35.28 -29.22 10.69
N ALA A 277 34.59 -30.37 10.91
CA ALA A 277 34.13 -30.86 12.24
C ALA A 277 33.23 -32.12 12.17
N GLN A 278 33.55 -33.12 12.98
CA GLN A 278 32.70 -34.23 13.45
C GLN A 278 32.76 -34.19 15.01
N PRO A 279 31.86 -34.84 15.81
CA PRO A 279 31.85 -36.32 15.90
C PRO A 279 30.52 -37.01 16.38
N GLU A 280 30.49 -38.35 16.32
CA GLU A 280 30.00 -39.33 17.35
C GLU A 280 28.54 -39.32 17.94
N ASN A 281 27.92 -40.45 18.39
CA ASN A 281 28.11 -41.91 18.18
C ASN A 281 26.92 -42.73 18.78
N LYS A 282 26.90 -44.07 18.55
CA LYS A 282 26.05 -45.16 19.15
C LYS A 282 24.60 -45.29 18.62
N ALA A 283 24.00 -46.48 18.35
CA ALA A 283 24.08 -47.86 18.89
C ALA A 283 23.28 -48.05 20.21
N ASP A 284 22.56 -49.15 20.50
CA ASP A 284 22.51 -50.56 20.01
C ASP A 284 21.06 -51.15 20.14
N SER A 285 20.55 -52.12 19.35
CA SER A 285 20.60 -53.63 19.39
C SER A 285 19.88 -54.32 20.59
N GLU A 286 19.42 -55.59 20.59
CA GLU A 286 19.20 -56.71 19.60
C GLU A 286 17.65 -56.96 19.40
N GLU A 287 16.98 -58.06 18.99
CA GLU A 287 17.15 -59.52 18.65
C GLU A 287 16.32 -59.84 17.37
N MET A 288 16.47 -60.91 16.56
CA MET A 288 16.46 -62.39 16.69
C MET A 288 15.11 -63.06 17.03
N GLU A 289 14.57 -64.06 16.29
CA GLU A 289 14.82 -64.49 14.88
C GLU A 289 13.44 -64.84 14.18
N THR A 290 13.07 -65.95 13.51
CA THR A 290 13.67 -67.27 13.20
C THR A 290 13.25 -67.84 11.82
N SER A 291 14.07 -68.73 11.24
CA SER A 291 13.88 -69.60 10.03
C SER A 291 12.50 -70.30 9.83
N GLN A 292 12.09 -70.86 8.66
CA GLN A 292 12.77 -71.57 7.53
C GLN A 292 12.12 -71.17 6.16
N ALA A 293 12.80 -71.05 5.01
CA ALA A 293 13.57 -72.01 4.17
C ALA A 293 12.71 -73.16 3.57
N ASP A 294 12.81 -73.57 2.30
CA ASP A 294 13.64 -73.20 1.12
C ASP A 294 12.70 -73.16 -0.15
N SER A 295 13.02 -73.05 -1.46
CA SER A 295 14.24 -73.28 -2.25
C SER A 295 14.30 -72.49 -3.59
N LYS A 296 14.29 -73.17 -4.76
CA LYS A 296 14.71 -72.63 -6.08
C LYS A 296 13.93 -73.26 -7.24
N ASP A 297 13.66 -72.50 -8.32
CA ASP A 297 14.13 -72.92 -9.66
C ASP A 297 14.32 -71.77 -10.69
N LYS A 298 14.84 -72.14 -11.87
CA LYS A 298 15.49 -71.35 -12.95
C LYS A 298 14.78 -70.09 -13.50
N LYS A 299 15.62 -69.14 -13.96
CA LYS A 299 15.30 -68.19 -15.05
C LYS A 299 15.13 -68.92 -16.39
N VAL A 300 14.22 -68.43 -17.24
CA VAL A 300 14.19 -68.64 -18.70
C VAL A 300 13.85 -67.29 -19.36
N ASP A 301 14.35 -67.06 -20.58
CA ASP A 301 14.22 -65.79 -21.31
C ASP A 301 12.78 -65.34 -21.63
N GLN A 302 12.59 -64.01 -21.64
CA GLN A 302 11.67 -63.32 -22.54
C GLN A 302 12.36 -62.06 -23.11
N PRO A 303 12.04 -61.66 -24.35
CA PRO A 303 12.87 -60.74 -25.13
C PRO A 303 12.76 -59.26 -24.69
N PRO A 304 13.72 -58.41 -25.11
CA PRO A 304 13.69 -56.97 -24.80
C PRO A 304 12.42 -56.29 -25.33
N GLN A 305 11.75 -55.52 -24.48
CA GLN A 305 10.64 -54.68 -24.93
C GLN A 305 11.14 -53.60 -25.90
N ALA A 306 10.49 -53.48 -27.05
CA ALA A 306 10.84 -52.49 -28.06
C ALA A 306 10.74 -51.07 -27.50
N LYS A 307 11.77 -50.24 -27.78
CA LYS A 307 11.74 -48.80 -27.49
C LYS A 307 10.57 -48.18 -28.26
N LYS A 308 9.55 -47.70 -27.55
CA LYS A 308 8.41 -47.00 -28.18
C LYS A 308 8.91 -45.76 -28.91
N ALA A 309 8.48 -45.57 -30.15
CA ALA A 309 8.84 -44.42 -30.97
C ALA A 309 8.48 -43.09 -30.28
N LYS A 310 9.25 -42.03 -30.54
CA LYS A 310 8.99 -40.67 -30.02
C LYS A 310 7.79 -40.05 -30.73
N VAL A 311 6.59 -40.38 -30.28
CA VAL A 311 5.33 -39.78 -30.77
C VAL A 311 5.33 -38.27 -30.54
N LYS A 312 5.48 -37.49 -31.62
CA LYS A 312 5.37 -36.03 -31.57
C LYS A 312 3.90 -35.65 -31.34
N THR A 313 3.63 -35.17 -30.12
CA THR A 313 2.27 -34.97 -29.62
C THR A 313 1.92 -33.50 -29.64
N THR A 314 0.97 -33.10 -30.49
CA THR A 314 0.43 -31.73 -30.54
C THR A 314 -0.67 -31.61 -29.49
N THR A 315 -0.75 -30.45 -28.81
CA THR A 315 -1.81 -30.16 -27.83
C THR A 315 -2.56 -28.91 -28.27
N VAL A 316 -3.86 -29.03 -28.50
CA VAL A 316 -4.73 -27.97 -29.01
C VAL A 316 -5.71 -27.58 -27.91
N ASP A 317 -5.71 -26.33 -27.47
CA ASP A 317 -6.65 -25.87 -26.44
C ASP A 317 -8.06 -25.67 -27.00
N LEU A 318 -9.04 -26.18 -26.26
CA LEU A 318 -10.46 -26.18 -26.60
C LEU A 318 -11.20 -25.06 -25.85
N PRO A 319 -12.11 -24.32 -26.50
CA PRO A 319 -12.95 -23.35 -25.82
C PRO A 319 -13.93 -24.04 -24.87
N ILE A 320 -14.01 -23.53 -23.65
CA ILE A 320 -14.96 -23.97 -22.62
C ILE A 320 -15.98 -22.86 -22.40
N GLU A 321 -17.26 -23.18 -22.58
CA GLU A 321 -18.36 -22.33 -22.16
C GLU A 321 -18.73 -22.67 -20.70
N ASN A 322 -18.81 -21.65 -19.85
CA ASN A 322 -18.93 -21.77 -18.40
C ASN A 322 -20.29 -21.25 -17.96
N GLN A 323 -21.18 -22.13 -17.51
CA GLN A 323 -22.49 -21.78 -16.94
C GLN A 323 -22.46 -22.03 -15.43
N LEU A 324 -21.97 -21.06 -14.68
CA LEU A 324 -21.92 -21.14 -13.21
C LEU A 324 -23.31 -20.86 -12.63
N VAL A 325 -23.84 -21.76 -11.80
CA VAL A 325 -25.23 -21.68 -11.30
C VAL A 325 -25.46 -20.45 -10.41
N TRP A 326 -24.43 -20.04 -9.67
CA TRP A 326 -24.51 -19.03 -8.61
C TRP A 326 -23.86 -17.68 -8.98
N GLN A 327 -23.47 -17.48 -10.25
CA GLN A 327 -22.85 -16.23 -10.69
C GLN A 327 -23.88 -15.22 -11.21
N ILE A 328 -23.76 -13.97 -10.77
CA ILE A 328 -24.55 -12.84 -11.31
C ILE A 328 -24.15 -12.61 -12.77
N GLY A 329 -25.13 -12.64 -13.68
CA GLY A 329 -24.92 -12.36 -15.11
C GLY A 329 -24.37 -10.95 -15.36
N LYS A 330 -23.52 -10.80 -16.39
CA LYS A 330 -22.77 -9.54 -16.65
C LYS A 330 -23.65 -8.30 -16.71
N ASP A 331 -24.82 -8.40 -17.34
CA ASP A 331 -25.72 -7.25 -17.52
C ASP A 331 -26.34 -6.79 -16.18
N MET A 332 -26.66 -7.74 -15.30
CA MET A 332 -27.14 -7.46 -13.94
C MET A 332 -26.01 -6.93 -13.04
N LEU A 333 -24.78 -7.45 -13.20
CA LEU A 333 -23.60 -6.92 -12.50
C LEU A 333 -23.30 -5.48 -12.92
N ASN A 334 -23.36 -5.17 -14.22
CA ASN A 334 -23.21 -3.82 -14.74
C ASN A 334 -24.29 -2.87 -14.20
N LEU A 335 -25.56 -3.32 -14.14
CA LEU A 335 -26.66 -2.55 -13.55
C LEU A 335 -26.43 -2.24 -12.06
N PHE A 336 -25.91 -3.20 -11.29
CA PHE A 336 -25.55 -2.95 -9.88
C PHE A 336 -24.39 -1.96 -9.75
N ILE A 337 -23.35 -2.07 -10.59
CA ILE A 337 -22.23 -1.12 -10.63
C ILE A 337 -22.71 0.30 -11.00
N GLU A 338 -23.62 0.43 -11.96
CA GLU A 338 -24.19 1.72 -12.37
C GLU A 338 -25.02 2.36 -11.24
N ASN A 339 -25.80 1.56 -10.50
CA ASN A 339 -26.61 2.05 -9.39
C ASN A 339 -25.76 2.40 -8.16
N GLU A 340 -24.74 1.61 -7.84
CA GLU A 340 -23.73 1.93 -6.82
C GLU A 340 -23.01 3.25 -7.16
N GLY A 341 -22.60 3.42 -8.42
CA GLY A 341 -21.98 4.67 -8.90
C GLY A 341 -22.87 5.90 -8.75
N LYS A 342 -24.20 5.76 -8.92
CA LYS A 342 -25.17 6.84 -8.65
C LYS A 342 -25.24 7.19 -7.16
N MET A 343 -25.30 6.19 -6.28
CA MET A 343 -25.34 6.41 -4.83
C MET A 343 -24.05 7.08 -4.33
N ILE A 344 -22.88 6.58 -4.74
CA ILE A 344 -21.58 7.18 -4.42
C ILE A 344 -21.49 8.64 -4.91
N MET A 345 -22.02 8.94 -6.10
CA MET A 345 -22.05 10.31 -6.61
C MET A 345 -23.03 11.21 -5.83
N GLN A 346 -24.17 10.68 -5.40
CA GLN A 346 -25.13 11.40 -4.55
C GLN A 346 -24.53 11.70 -3.17
N ASP A 347 -23.95 10.72 -2.49
CA ASP A 347 -23.27 10.88 -1.19
C ASP A 347 -22.12 11.90 -1.29
N LYS A 348 -21.37 11.88 -2.40
CA LYS A 348 -20.31 12.85 -2.66
C LYS A 348 -20.87 14.27 -2.85
N LEU A 349 -21.92 14.45 -3.65
CA LEU A 349 -22.55 15.76 -3.86
C LEU A 349 -23.14 16.32 -2.57
N GLU A 350 -23.77 15.47 -1.75
CA GLU A 350 -24.35 15.84 -0.47
C GLU A 350 -23.26 16.19 0.56
N LYS A 351 -22.16 15.43 0.61
CA LYS A 351 -20.99 15.82 1.40
C LYS A 351 -20.45 17.18 0.93
N GLU A 352 -20.22 17.35 -0.38
CA GLU A 352 -19.69 18.61 -0.92
C GLU A 352 -20.63 19.81 -0.74
N ARG A 353 -21.94 19.58 -0.57
CA ARG A 353 -22.95 20.60 -0.19
C ARG A 353 -22.78 21.00 1.28
N ASN A 354 -22.70 20.04 2.19
CA ASN A 354 -22.51 20.28 3.63
C ASN A 354 -21.13 20.88 3.94
N ASP A 355 -20.05 20.37 3.33
CA ASP A 355 -18.71 20.96 3.44
C ASP A 355 -18.70 22.44 3.01
N ALA A 356 -19.50 22.81 1.99
CA ALA A 356 -19.65 24.20 1.55
C ALA A 356 -20.50 25.06 2.51
N LYS A 357 -21.57 24.50 3.11
CA LYS A 357 -22.37 25.17 4.15
C LYS A 357 -21.51 25.47 5.38
N ASN A 358 -20.80 24.46 5.89
CA ASN A 358 -19.91 24.57 7.03
C ASN A 358 -18.80 25.61 6.78
N ALA A 359 -18.29 25.73 5.54
CA ALA A 359 -17.29 26.73 5.18
C ALA A 359 -17.83 28.18 5.11
N VAL A 360 -19.15 28.38 5.03
CA VAL A 360 -19.79 29.70 5.28
C VAL A 360 -19.87 29.95 6.78
N GLU A 361 -20.39 28.97 7.54
CA GLU A 361 -20.57 29.04 8.99
C GLU A 361 -19.27 29.32 9.75
N GLU A 362 -18.20 28.56 9.46
CA GLU A 362 -16.85 28.76 9.99
C GLU A 362 -16.33 30.17 9.69
N TYR A 363 -16.49 30.64 8.45
CA TYR A 363 -16.04 31.98 8.04
C TYR A 363 -16.85 33.10 8.72
N VAL A 364 -18.14 32.88 8.97
CA VAL A 364 -18.99 33.85 9.68
C VAL A 364 -18.53 33.99 11.13
N TYR A 365 -18.33 32.89 11.86
CA TYR A 365 -17.85 32.94 13.24
C TYR A 365 -16.41 33.46 13.37
N ASP A 366 -15.49 32.99 12.51
CA ASP A 366 -14.08 33.41 12.50
C ASP A 366 -13.92 34.92 12.22
N MET A 367 -14.67 35.46 11.26
CA MET A 367 -14.61 36.90 10.96
C MET A 367 -15.31 37.75 12.03
N ARG A 368 -16.42 37.28 12.63
CA ARG A 368 -17.14 38.02 13.68
C ARG A 368 -16.28 38.23 14.92
N ASP A 369 -15.55 37.20 15.37
CA ASP A 369 -14.57 37.33 16.47
C ASP A 369 -13.44 38.29 16.09
N LYS A 370 -12.81 38.09 14.93
CA LYS A 370 -11.64 38.87 14.53
C LYS A 370 -11.94 40.34 14.28
N LEU A 371 -13.13 40.70 13.78
CA LEU A 371 -13.58 42.10 13.61
C LEU A 371 -13.70 42.85 14.95
N CYS A 372 -14.09 42.15 16.01
CA CYS A 372 -14.16 42.68 17.38
C CYS A 372 -12.82 42.59 18.13
N GLY A 373 -11.84 41.87 17.58
CA GLY A 373 -10.49 41.69 18.12
C GLY A 373 -9.39 42.22 17.19
N ILE A 374 -8.62 41.31 16.61
CA ILE A 374 -7.36 41.63 15.91
C ILE A 374 -7.52 42.55 14.68
N TYR A 375 -8.68 42.57 14.03
CA TYR A 375 -8.95 43.36 12.83
C TYR A 375 -9.55 44.73 13.09
N GLU A 376 -9.97 45.05 14.33
CA GLU A 376 -10.65 46.31 14.68
C GLU A 376 -9.91 47.55 14.15
N LYS A 377 -8.57 47.54 14.19
CA LYS A 377 -7.69 48.66 13.81
C LYS A 377 -7.46 48.79 12.29
N PHE A 378 -7.97 47.86 11.48
CA PHE A 378 -7.69 47.72 10.04
C PHE A 378 -8.93 47.91 9.15
N VAL A 379 -10.06 48.23 9.78
CA VAL A 379 -11.37 48.47 9.17
C VAL A 379 -11.89 49.83 9.65
N SER A 380 -12.66 50.56 8.84
CA SER A 380 -13.36 51.77 9.33
C SER A 380 -14.57 51.38 10.18
N GLU A 381 -15.10 52.29 11.00
CA GLU A 381 -16.31 51.96 11.79
C GLU A 381 -17.52 51.69 10.89
N ASP A 382 -17.67 52.43 9.79
CA ASP A 382 -18.74 52.23 8.81
C ASP A 382 -18.60 50.89 8.07
N ASP A 383 -17.38 50.55 7.60
CA ASP A 383 -17.11 49.25 6.96
C ASP A 383 -17.33 48.09 7.95
N ARG A 384 -16.90 48.25 9.21
CA ARG A 384 -17.05 47.24 10.28
C ARG A 384 -18.52 46.99 10.54
N ASN A 385 -19.30 48.04 10.79
CA ASN A 385 -20.72 47.92 11.10
C ASN A 385 -21.48 47.32 9.91
N THR A 386 -21.16 47.71 8.67
CA THR A 386 -21.75 47.15 7.45
C THR A 386 -21.42 45.66 7.29
N PHE A 387 -20.17 45.26 7.54
CA PHE A 387 -19.75 43.88 7.38
C PHE A 387 -20.25 42.97 8.51
N THR A 388 -20.23 43.44 9.77
CA THR A 388 -20.84 42.72 10.90
C THR A 388 -22.32 42.46 10.66
N LEU A 389 -23.09 43.46 10.19
CA LEU A 389 -24.49 43.26 9.85
C LEU A 389 -24.67 42.23 8.72
N LYS A 390 -23.82 42.24 7.68
CA LYS A 390 -23.88 41.21 6.63
C LYS A 390 -23.48 39.81 7.12
N LEU A 391 -22.61 39.71 8.13
CA LEU A 391 -22.27 38.42 8.77
C LEU A 391 -23.46 37.91 9.59
N GLU A 392 -24.13 38.76 10.36
CA GLU A 392 -25.33 38.43 11.13
C GLU A 392 -26.52 38.07 10.22
N ASP A 393 -26.75 38.81 9.13
CA ASP A 393 -27.73 38.46 8.09
C ASP A 393 -27.42 37.08 7.45
N THR A 394 -26.14 36.71 7.33
CA THR A 394 -25.75 35.40 6.76
C THR A 394 -25.86 34.28 7.80
N GLU A 395 -25.61 34.55 9.08
CA GLU A 395 -25.86 33.63 10.20
C GLU A 395 -27.36 33.30 10.29
N ASN A 396 -28.22 34.32 10.34
CA ASN A 396 -29.68 34.15 10.33
C ASN A 396 -30.14 33.36 9.11
N TRP A 397 -29.63 33.69 7.91
CA TRP A 397 -29.96 32.97 6.69
C TRP A 397 -29.57 31.48 6.74
N LEU A 398 -28.43 31.09 7.33
CA LEU A 398 -28.02 29.68 7.45
C LEU A 398 -28.98 28.81 8.30
N TYR A 399 -29.72 29.45 9.21
CA TYR A 399 -30.74 28.81 10.07
C TYR A 399 -32.18 28.94 9.55
N GLU A 400 -32.40 29.74 8.50
CA GLU A 400 -33.70 29.92 7.83
C GLU A 400 -33.64 29.42 6.37
N ASP A 401 -33.85 30.29 5.37
CA ASP A 401 -33.87 29.94 3.93
C ASP A 401 -32.60 29.22 3.43
N GLY A 402 -31.48 29.34 4.13
CA GLY A 402 -30.19 28.73 3.84
C GLY A 402 -29.99 27.33 4.41
N GLU A 403 -30.98 26.72 5.07
CA GLU A 403 -30.80 25.39 5.67
C GLU A 403 -30.46 24.32 4.61
N ASP A 404 -31.25 24.26 3.53
CA ASP A 404 -31.05 23.36 2.39
C ASP A 404 -31.00 24.12 1.07
N GLN A 405 -29.80 24.54 0.67
CA GLN A 405 -29.56 25.23 -0.60
C GLN A 405 -28.52 24.49 -1.45
N PRO A 406 -28.57 24.62 -2.80
CA PRO A 406 -27.55 24.06 -3.68
C PRO A 406 -26.15 24.58 -3.34
N LYS A 407 -25.15 23.70 -3.40
CA LYS A 407 -23.72 23.96 -3.11
C LYS A 407 -23.20 25.31 -3.65
N GLN A 408 -23.61 25.70 -4.85
CA GLN A 408 -23.17 26.94 -5.48
C GLN A 408 -23.58 28.19 -4.67
N ILE A 409 -24.75 28.20 -4.04
CA ILE A 409 -25.24 29.36 -3.27
C ILE A 409 -24.37 29.59 -2.03
N TYR A 410 -23.93 28.51 -1.36
CA TYR A 410 -22.95 28.63 -0.26
C TYR A 410 -21.59 29.17 -0.76
N ILE A 411 -21.13 28.73 -1.94
CA ILE A 411 -19.89 29.26 -2.57
C ILE A 411 -20.02 30.75 -2.90
N ASP A 412 -21.16 31.16 -3.46
CA ASP A 412 -21.43 32.55 -3.83
C ASP A 412 -21.52 33.44 -2.59
N LYS A 413 -22.26 33.02 -1.54
CA LYS A 413 -22.31 33.67 -0.22
C LYS A 413 -20.91 33.79 0.41
N LEU A 414 -20.12 32.72 0.41
CA LEU A 414 -18.75 32.73 0.94
C LEU A 414 -17.84 33.69 0.15
N THR A 415 -18.05 33.81 -1.16
CA THR A 415 -17.33 34.75 -2.03
C THR A 415 -17.75 36.19 -1.74
N GLU A 416 -19.05 36.44 -1.57
CA GLU A 416 -19.63 37.74 -1.17
C GLU A 416 -19.20 38.24 0.22
N LEU A 417 -18.88 37.34 1.15
CA LEU A 417 -18.29 37.70 2.44
C LEU A 417 -16.76 37.89 2.34
N LYS A 418 -16.09 37.12 1.48
CA LYS A 418 -14.64 37.24 1.24
C LYS A 418 -14.24 38.50 0.50
N THR A 419 -15.07 39.08 -0.37
CA THR A 419 -14.78 40.39 -1.00
C THR A 419 -14.70 41.53 0.02
N LEU A 420 -15.43 41.45 1.13
CA LEU A 420 -15.36 42.41 2.25
C LEU A 420 -14.25 42.07 3.25
N GLY A 421 -14.09 40.79 3.60
CA GLY A 421 -13.11 40.35 4.60
C GLY A 421 -11.66 40.28 4.12
N GLN A 422 -11.40 39.91 2.86
CA GLN A 422 -10.02 39.79 2.35
C GLN A 422 -9.22 41.10 2.38
N PRO A 423 -9.77 42.28 2.04
CA PRO A 423 -9.05 43.55 2.21
C PRO A 423 -8.64 43.82 3.67
N ILE A 424 -9.50 43.50 4.63
CA ILE A 424 -9.25 43.70 6.07
C ILE A 424 -8.15 42.74 6.55
N GLN A 425 -8.28 41.45 6.22
CA GLN A 425 -7.26 40.42 6.52
C GLN A 425 -5.91 40.75 5.88
N ALA A 426 -5.90 41.25 4.63
CA ALA A 426 -4.68 41.66 3.95
C ALA A 426 -4.03 42.88 4.62
N ARG A 427 -4.80 43.88 5.08
CA ARG A 427 -4.25 45.03 5.84
C ARG A 427 -3.62 44.58 7.16
N PHE A 428 -4.25 43.64 7.87
CA PHE A 428 -3.69 43.03 9.08
C PHE A 428 -2.39 42.27 8.77
N GLN A 429 -2.39 41.33 7.83
CA GLN A 429 -1.22 40.52 7.47
C GLN A 429 -0.04 41.39 7.00
N GLU A 430 -0.31 42.38 6.15
CA GLU A 430 0.69 43.37 5.74
C GLU A 430 1.22 44.18 6.93
N SER A 431 0.42 44.46 7.96
CA SER A 431 0.91 45.14 9.18
C SER A 431 1.91 44.31 9.99
N GLU A 432 1.81 42.97 9.98
CA GLU A 432 2.74 42.07 10.65
C GLU A 432 3.97 41.69 9.80
N GLU A 433 3.81 41.59 8.47
CA GLU A 433 4.89 41.17 7.57
C GLU A 433 5.83 42.31 7.19
N ARG A 434 5.31 43.53 6.98
CA ARG A 434 6.14 44.66 6.52
C ARG A 434 7.19 45.12 7.51
N PRO A 435 6.97 45.18 8.84
CA PRO A 435 8.03 45.49 9.80
C PRO A 435 9.20 44.51 9.68
N LYS A 436 8.92 43.21 9.57
CA LYS A 436 9.92 42.14 9.41
C LYS A 436 10.68 42.32 8.07
N ALA A 437 9.96 42.53 6.97
CA ALA A 437 10.56 42.77 5.65
C ALA A 437 11.44 44.05 5.61
N PHE A 438 11.05 45.12 6.31
CA PHE A 438 11.85 46.32 6.46
C PHE A 438 13.07 46.11 7.37
N GLU A 439 12.94 45.33 8.45
CA GLU A 439 14.05 44.96 9.33
C GLU A 439 15.13 44.18 8.56
N ASP A 440 14.72 43.22 7.73
CA ASP A 440 15.63 42.41 6.91
C ASP A 440 16.28 43.22 5.78
N LEU A 441 15.55 44.13 5.13
CA LEU A 441 16.14 45.11 4.20
C LEU A 441 17.17 46.00 4.93
N GLY A 442 16.84 46.46 6.14
CA GLY A 442 17.74 47.27 6.98
C GLY A 442 19.02 46.55 7.36
N LYS A 443 18.93 45.28 7.80
CA LYS A 443 20.09 44.40 8.06
C LYS A 443 20.96 44.26 6.82
N GLN A 444 20.35 44.02 5.65
CA GLN A 444 21.07 43.81 4.41
C GLN A 444 21.82 45.07 3.94
N ILE A 445 21.19 46.25 4.07
CA ILE A 445 21.83 47.55 3.82
C ILE A 445 22.98 47.77 4.81
N GLN A 446 22.78 47.53 6.12
CA GLN A 446 23.83 47.67 7.14
C GLN A 446 25.03 46.75 6.87
N GLN A 447 24.80 45.52 6.41
CA GLN A 447 25.86 44.57 6.05
C GLN A 447 26.72 45.13 4.90
N TYR A 448 26.10 45.62 3.82
CA TYR A 448 26.84 46.19 2.70
C TYR A 448 27.55 47.50 3.07
N MET A 449 26.93 48.38 3.85
CA MET A 449 27.58 49.61 4.33
C MET A 449 28.76 49.30 5.27
N LYS A 450 28.69 48.24 6.08
CA LYS A 450 29.83 47.77 6.88
C LYS A 450 30.97 47.27 5.99
N THR A 451 30.70 46.55 4.90
CA THR A 451 31.73 46.15 3.93
C THR A 451 32.38 47.36 3.24
N VAL A 452 31.58 48.34 2.80
CA VAL A 452 32.09 49.59 2.22
C VAL A 452 33.03 50.31 3.21
N HIS A 453 32.66 50.35 4.49
CA HIS A 453 33.51 50.93 5.53
C HIS A 453 34.79 50.11 5.79
N ALA A 454 34.73 48.78 5.73
CA ALA A 454 35.90 47.92 5.88
C ALA A 454 36.90 48.10 4.73
N PHE A 455 36.40 48.21 3.49
CA PHE A 455 37.21 48.59 2.32
C PHE A 455 37.89 49.96 2.51
N LYS A 456 37.13 50.99 2.91
CA LYS A 456 37.67 52.33 3.16
C LYS A 456 38.66 52.38 4.33
N ALA A 457 38.63 51.41 5.24
CA ALA A 457 39.59 51.23 6.32
C ALA A 457 40.83 50.39 5.94
N LYS A 458 40.91 49.88 4.70
CA LYS A 458 41.93 48.94 4.22
C LYS A 458 42.01 47.65 5.03
N ASP A 459 40.85 47.10 5.38
CA ASP A 459 40.74 45.77 5.95
C ASP A 459 41.24 44.73 4.92
N GLU A 460 42.19 43.89 5.32
CA GLU A 460 42.77 42.85 4.45
C GLU A 460 41.68 41.99 3.78
N GLN A 461 40.52 41.77 4.42
CA GLN A 461 39.46 40.94 3.86
C GLN A 461 38.81 41.54 2.60
N TYR A 462 38.95 42.86 2.37
CA TYR A 462 38.22 43.58 1.31
C TYR A 462 39.08 44.50 0.43
N ASP A 463 40.32 44.83 0.81
CA ASP A 463 41.24 45.73 0.07
C ASP A 463 41.53 45.31 -1.39
N HIS A 464 41.15 44.08 -1.79
CA HIS A 464 41.24 43.55 -3.16
C HIS A 464 40.04 43.87 -4.08
N LEU A 465 39.02 44.57 -3.57
CA LEU A 465 37.85 44.99 -4.37
C LEU A 465 38.18 46.23 -5.22
N ASP A 466 37.53 46.35 -6.38
CA ASP A 466 37.67 47.52 -7.25
C ASP A 466 36.91 48.73 -6.68
N GLU A 467 37.55 49.90 -6.63
CA GLU A 467 37.01 51.11 -6.02
C GLU A 467 35.70 51.58 -6.69
N ALA A 468 35.55 51.38 -8.01
CA ALA A 468 34.32 51.72 -8.73
C ALA A 468 33.18 50.72 -8.43
N ASP A 469 33.50 49.45 -8.21
CA ASP A 469 32.52 48.45 -7.76
C ASP A 469 32.09 48.69 -6.30
N VAL A 470 33.00 49.09 -5.40
CA VAL A 470 32.63 49.44 -4.02
C VAL A 470 31.82 50.74 -3.98
N ALA A 471 32.16 51.73 -4.80
CA ALA A 471 31.34 52.94 -4.97
C ALA A 471 29.93 52.64 -5.51
N LYS A 472 29.80 51.62 -6.37
CA LYS A 472 28.51 51.12 -6.87
C LYS A 472 27.69 50.42 -5.76
N VAL A 473 28.32 49.62 -4.90
CA VAL A 473 27.68 49.03 -3.71
C VAL A 473 27.21 50.12 -2.74
N GLU A 474 28.05 51.11 -2.44
CA GLU A 474 27.71 52.25 -1.59
C GLU A 474 26.54 53.06 -2.17
N LYS A 475 26.56 53.34 -3.48
CA LYS A 475 25.46 54.02 -4.16
C LYS A 475 24.15 53.25 -4.03
N SER A 476 24.11 51.96 -4.40
CA SER A 476 22.87 51.18 -4.35
C SER A 476 22.38 50.92 -2.92
N ALA A 477 23.27 50.82 -1.92
CA ALA A 477 22.88 50.74 -0.52
C ALA A 477 22.25 52.05 -0.02
N ASN A 478 22.79 53.21 -0.41
CA ASN A 478 22.21 54.52 -0.09
C ASN A 478 20.87 54.76 -0.80
N GLU A 479 20.76 54.44 -2.11
CA GLU A 479 19.51 54.52 -2.86
C GLU A 479 18.42 53.62 -2.24
N ALA A 480 18.78 52.41 -1.78
CA ALA A 480 17.86 51.53 -1.06
C ALA A 480 17.46 52.09 0.32
N MET A 481 18.37 52.75 1.04
CA MET A 481 18.09 53.38 2.34
C MET A 481 17.17 54.61 2.18
N GLU A 482 17.41 55.47 1.21
CA GLU A 482 16.53 56.60 0.89
C GLU A 482 15.14 56.13 0.48
N TRP A 483 15.06 55.11 -0.38
CA TRP A 483 13.79 54.50 -0.78
C TRP A 483 13.03 53.90 0.41
N MET A 484 13.73 53.17 1.29
CA MET A 484 13.17 52.60 2.51
C MET A 484 12.61 53.70 3.43
N ASN A 485 13.41 54.72 3.71
CA ASN A 485 13.00 55.86 4.55
C ASN A 485 11.82 56.63 3.94
N ASN A 486 11.79 56.82 2.62
CA ASN A 486 10.69 57.48 1.91
C ASN A 486 9.39 56.65 2.01
N LYS A 487 9.45 55.35 1.68
CA LYS A 487 8.29 54.45 1.74
C LYS A 487 7.75 54.27 3.16
N LEU A 488 8.62 54.18 4.16
CA LEU A 488 8.24 54.09 5.57
C LEU A 488 7.59 55.40 6.05
N ASN A 489 8.11 56.57 5.67
CA ASN A 489 7.47 57.86 5.95
C ASN A 489 6.11 58.04 5.26
N LEU A 490 5.95 57.58 4.03
CA LEU A 490 4.65 57.60 3.33
C LEU A 490 3.64 56.65 3.99
N GLN A 491 4.09 55.49 4.46
CA GLN A 491 3.23 54.52 5.14
C GLN A 491 2.80 55.00 6.52
N ASN A 492 3.70 55.58 7.31
CA ASN A 492 3.38 56.11 8.65
C ASN A 492 2.38 57.29 8.62
N LYS A 493 2.18 57.92 7.46
CA LYS A 493 1.20 58.99 7.22
C LYS A 493 -0.17 58.49 6.76
N ARG A 494 -0.36 57.18 6.59
CA ARG A 494 -1.59 56.58 6.03
C ARG A 494 -2.29 55.73 7.09
N SER A 495 -3.62 55.85 7.16
CA SER A 495 -4.45 55.06 8.08
C SER A 495 -4.25 53.55 7.86
N LEU A 496 -4.29 52.80 8.96
CA LEU A 496 -4.32 51.33 8.95
C LEU A 496 -5.62 50.78 8.31
N THR A 497 -6.67 51.60 8.27
CA THR A 497 -7.96 51.29 7.62
C THR A 497 -7.94 51.40 6.09
N LEU A 498 -6.81 51.82 5.49
CA LEU A 498 -6.63 51.94 4.05
C LEU A 498 -5.54 50.99 3.56
N ASP A 499 -5.72 50.50 2.33
CA ASP A 499 -4.75 49.62 1.66
C ASP A 499 -3.33 50.22 1.68
N PRO A 500 -2.28 49.43 1.94
CA PRO A 500 -0.94 49.95 2.22
C PRO A 500 -0.28 50.66 1.03
N VAL A 501 0.61 51.63 1.30
CA VAL A 501 1.41 52.34 0.26
C VAL A 501 2.41 51.41 -0.44
N ILE A 502 2.81 50.35 0.26
CA ILE A 502 3.77 49.35 -0.19
C ILE A 502 3.47 48.02 0.51
N LYS A 503 3.59 46.91 -0.22
CA LYS A 503 3.37 45.55 0.27
C LYS A 503 4.67 44.89 0.70
N ALA A 504 4.61 43.90 1.59
CA ALA A 504 5.77 43.13 2.06
C ALA A 504 6.53 42.50 0.88
N LYS A 505 5.80 42.05 -0.15
CA LYS A 505 6.36 41.50 -1.40
C LYS A 505 7.19 42.53 -2.18
N ASP A 506 6.80 43.79 -2.19
CA ASP A 506 7.54 44.87 -2.87
C ASP A 506 8.86 45.19 -2.14
N ILE A 507 8.82 45.15 -0.80
CA ILE A 507 10.02 45.32 0.06
C ILE A 507 10.97 44.15 -0.17
N GLN A 508 10.48 42.90 -0.12
CA GLN A 508 11.27 41.70 -0.41
C GLN A 508 11.85 41.71 -1.84
N ALA A 509 11.12 42.24 -2.82
CA ALA A 509 11.64 42.44 -4.18
C ALA A 509 12.80 43.44 -4.20
N LYS A 510 12.69 44.56 -3.47
CA LYS A 510 13.80 45.53 -3.33
C LYS A 510 15.01 44.95 -2.60
N THR A 511 14.81 44.12 -1.56
CA THR A 511 15.90 43.38 -0.91
C THR A 511 16.61 42.44 -1.89
N LYS A 512 15.85 41.70 -2.71
CA LYS A 512 16.43 40.83 -3.75
C LYS A 512 17.18 41.60 -4.83
N GLU A 513 16.66 42.76 -5.26
CA GLU A 513 17.33 43.65 -6.21
C GLU A 513 18.67 44.15 -5.66
N LEU A 514 18.67 44.69 -4.42
CA LEU A 514 19.88 45.15 -3.73
C LEU A 514 20.91 44.01 -3.57
N THR A 515 20.47 42.82 -3.16
CA THR A 515 21.33 41.64 -3.02
C THR A 515 21.88 41.17 -4.36
N SER A 516 21.09 41.21 -5.44
CA SER A 516 21.56 40.87 -6.80
C SER A 516 22.65 41.82 -7.31
N ILE A 517 22.57 43.11 -6.97
CA ILE A 517 23.57 44.11 -7.35
C ILE A 517 24.83 44.02 -6.47
N CYS A 518 24.67 43.90 -5.15
CA CYS A 518 25.77 44.08 -4.20
C CYS A 518 26.49 42.78 -3.85
N ASN A 519 25.78 41.65 -3.74
CA ASN A 519 26.38 40.39 -3.30
C ASN A 519 27.48 39.89 -4.26
N PRO A 520 27.33 39.91 -5.60
CA PRO A 520 28.38 39.47 -6.53
C PRO A 520 29.64 40.34 -6.54
N ILE A 521 29.57 41.56 -5.99
CA ILE A 521 30.72 42.44 -5.77
C ILE A 521 31.38 42.08 -4.44
N VAL A 522 30.59 42.08 -3.36
CA VAL A 522 31.05 41.87 -1.98
C VAL A 522 31.61 40.47 -1.72
N THR A 523 31.25 39.47 -2.55
CA THR A 523 31.78 38.10 -2.46
C THR A 523 32.88 37.76 -3.48
N LYS A 524 33.41 38.74 -4.24
CA LYS A 524 34.56 38.51 -5.13
C LYS A 524 35.74 37.93 -4.32
N PRO A 525 36.30 36.77 -4.68
CA PRO A 525 37.45 36.20 -3.97
C PRO A 525 38.72 37.01 -4.24
N LYS A 526 39.66 36.96 -3.28
CA LYS A 526 41.01 37.51 -3.47
C LYS A 526 41.69 36.89 -4.71
N PRO A 527 42.42 37.67 -5.52
CA PRO A 527 43.34 37.11 -6.52
C PRO A 527 44.33 36.16 -5.86
N LYS A 528 44.59 35.00 -6.47
CA LYS A 528 45.68 34.12 -6.04
C LYS A 528 47.01 34.78 -6.34
N VAL A 529 47.85 34.94 -5.32
CA VAL A 529 49.27 35.24 -5.50
C VAL A 529 49.97 33.97 -5.96
N GLU A 530 50.58 33.99 -7.14
CA GLU A 530 51.44 32.90 -7.60
C GLU A 530 52.82 33.02 -6.94
N LEU A 531 53.24 31.96 -6.25
CA LEU A 531 54.59 31.82 -5.71
C LEU A 531 55.49 31.13 -6.75
N PRO A 532 56.66 31.69 -7.11
CA PRO A 532 57.65 31.00 -7.92
C PRO A 532 58.14 29.72 -7.23
N LYS A 533 58.41 28.66 -8.01
CA LYS A 533 58.95 27.40 -7.48
C LYS A 533 60.39 27.58 -6.97
N GLU A 534 60.67 27.10 -5.76
CA GLU A 534 61.99 26.58 -5.44
C GLU A 534 62.14 25.16 -6.00
N GLU A 535 63.33 24.80 -6.46
CA GLU A 535 63.83 23.43 -6.33
C GLU A 535 65.35 23.44 -6.10
N GLN A 536 65.83 22.61 -5.17
CA GLN A 536 67.21 22.64 -4.68
C GLN A 536 68.01 21.44 -5.21
N LYS A 537 69.29 21.65 -5.54
CA LYS A 537 70.36 20.70 -5.18
C LYS A 537 71.77 21.33 -5.27
N PRO A 538 72.74 20.89 -4.44
CA PRO A 538 74.08 21.49 -4.36
C PRO A 538 75.16 20.67 -5.09
N THR A 539 76.30 21.31 -5.44
CA THR A 539 77.66 21.04 -4.89
C THR A 539 78.74 21.89 -5.60
N GLU A 540 79.54 22.62 -4.81
CA GLU A 540 81.01 22.86 -4.87
C GLU A 540 81.78 23.13 -6.21
N PRO A 541 82.98 23.78 -6.17
CA PRO A 541 83.36 24.95 -5.36
C PRO A 541 84.22 26.01 -6.11
N ASN A 542 84.26 27.25 -5.58
CA ASN A 542 85.28 28.31 -5.78
C ASN A 542 85.65 28.80 -7.21
N GLY A 543 85.31 30.06 -7.51
CA GLY A 543 85.89 30.86 -8.61
C GLY A 543 85.05 32.11 -8.94
N PRO A 544 85.59 33.35 -8.96
CA PRO A 544 84.77 34.56 -9.07
C PRO A 544 84.64 35.17 -10.49
N VAL A 545 83.43 35.70 -10.79
CA VAL A 545 83.06 36.79 -11.76
C VAL A 545 82.63 36.44 -13.23
N GLU A 546 81.43 36.95 -13.59
CA GLU A 546 80.80 37.30 -14.92
C GLU A 546 80.31 36.26 -15.97
N GLY A 547 79.05 36.43 -16.49
CA GLY A 547 78.60 35.91 -17.83
C GLY A 547 77.13 35.45 -18.09
N GLN A 548 76.18 36.37 -18.32
CA GLN A 548 74.75 36.29 -18.82
C GLN A 548 74.15 35.06 -19.61
N GLY A 549 72.82 34.80 -19.51
CA GLY A 549 72.00 33.97 -20.47
C GLY A 549 70.57 33.54 -20.03
N GLU A 550 69.70 33.04 -20.94
CA GLU A 550 68.21 32.81 -20.82
C GLU A 550 67.74 31.44 -21.43
N ALA A 551 66.52 30.85 -21.35
CA ALA A 551 65.24 30.85 -20.54
C ALA A 551 64.37 29.63 -21.06
N THR A 552 63.04 29.32 -20.91
CA THR A 552 61.77 29.90 -20.37
C THR A 552 60.62 28.82 -20.27
N SER A 553 59.54 29.04 -19.48
CA SER A 553 58.11 28.60 -19.68
C SER A 553 57.57 27.14 -19.45
N GLY A 554 56.38 27.01 -18.79
CA GLY A 554 55.20 26.30 -19.37
C GLY A 554 54.48 25.11 -18.65
N CYS A 555 53.25 25.32 -18.12
CA CYS A 555 52.04 24.40 -18.04
C CYS A 555 52.15 22.95 -17.44
N GLN A 556 51.13 22.09 -17.20
CA GLN A 556 49.64 22.05 -16.93
C GLN A 556 49.39 20.69 -16.21
N ALA A 557 48.45 20.40 -15.28
CA ALA A 557 46.98 20.54 -15.12
C ALA A 557 46.14 19.31 -15.61
N ALA A 558 45.02 19.01 -14.90
CA ALA A 558 44.04 17.89 -15.08
C ALA A 558 44.52 16.48 -14.62
N GLU A 559 43.68 15.45 -14.35
CA GLU A 559 42.21 15.28 -14.49
C GLU A 559 41.59 14.25 -13.48
N GLU A 560 40.38 13.72 -13.76
CA GLU A 560 39.61 12.63 -13.08
C GLU A 560 38.70 12.93 -11.86
N SER A 561 37.79 11.98 -11.55
CA SER A 561 36.35 12.28 -11.44
C SER A 561 35.44 11.29 -10.66
N ALA A 562 34.17 11.69 -10.44
CA ALA A 562 32.96 10.87 -10.11
C ALA A 562 32.88 10.12 -8.74
N ALA A 563 31.73 9.59 -8.27
CA ALA A 563 30.33 10.09 -8.23
C ALA A 563 29.42 9.21 -7.31
N ALA A 564 28.39 9.81 -6.67
CA ALA A 564 27.19 9.18 -6.05
C ALA A 564 27.40 8.17 -4.87
N ALA A 565 26.43 7.80 -4.02
CA ALA A 565 25.03 8.20 -3.74
C ALA A 565 24.75 7.94 -2.21
N ALA A 566 23.92 8.69 -1.46
CA ALA A 566 22.43 8.77 -1.45
C ALA A 566 21.71 7.46 -1.01
N PRO A 567 20.44 7.48 -0.54
CA PRO A 567 19.48 8.58 -0.29
C PRO A 567 19.31 8.82 1.25
N THR A 568 18.25 9.35 1.90
CA THR A 568 16.85 9.73 1.55
C THR A 568 16.38 10.92 2.44
N ALA A 569 15.07 11.09 2.70
CA ALA A 569 14.45 12.21 3.45
C ALA A 569 13.12 11.79 4.12
N THR A 570 12.63 12.58 5.11
CA THR A 570 11.17 12.77 5.35
C THR A 570 10.83 14.02 6.17
N GLU A 571 9.57 14.41 6.01
CA GLU A 571 8.87 15.64 6.39
C GLU A 571 8.58 15.80 7.90
N LYS A 572 8.08 16.98 8.30
CA LYS A 572 7.40 17.19 9.59
C LYS A 572 5.93 16.83 9.49
N LYS A 573 5.40 16.12 10.49
CA LYS A 573 3.96 15.95 10.76
C LYS A 573 3.57 16.64 12.07
N LEU A 574 2.26 16.88 12.22
CA LEU A 574 1.61 17.39 13.44
C LEU A 574 1.47 16.26 14.50
N PRO A 575 1.23 16.59 15.78
CA PRO A 575 1.36 15.64 16.89
C PRO A 575 0.19 14.65 17.00
N GLU A 576 0.48 13.52 17.64
CA GLU A 576 -0.48 12.51 18.09
C GLU A 576 -0.44 12.46 19.63
N MET A 577 -1.52 11.99 20.27
CA MET A 577 -1.71 12.09 21.72
C MET A 577 -1.05 10.93 22.47
N ASP A 578 -0.41 11.21 23.61
CA ASP A 578 -0.21 10.21 24.66
C ASP A 578 -1.55 9.91 25.35
N ILE A 579 -1.86 8.64 25.57
CA ILE A 579 -2.94 8.15 26.43
C ILE A 579 -2.36 7.04 27.33
N ASP A 580 -2.32 7.31 28.63
CA ASP A 580 -2.30 6.31 29.71
C ASP A 580 -3.75 6.01 30.17
#